data_AF-A0A3L6F6T1-F1
#
_entry.id   AF-A0A3L6F6T1-F1
#
_cell.length_a   1.000
_cell.length_b   1.000
_cell.length_c   1.000
_cell.angle_alpha   90.00
_cell.angle_beta   90.00
_cell.angle_gamma   90.00
#
_symmetry.space_group_name_H-M   'P 1'
#
loop_
_entity.id
_entity.type
_entity.pdbx_description
1 polymer ?
#
loop_
_entity_poly.entity_id
_entity_poly.type
_entity_poly.pdbx_seq_one_letter_code
_entity_poly.pdbx_strand_id
1 'polypeptide(L)'
;MPLNLASYLDIQGCILAADSFTNYVPDLKQLTIINCRSSPSLSIGHLTSLESLQLIGLLDLYFVEGLSSLHLKRLKLGDVANLTAKCFSQFRVMESLTVSSSVLLNQMLMTEGFMVPPNLEFLYCEETSISFEEPANLSSVKCLNFSFCETESLPRNLKSLSSLESLSIGFCPNIASLPDLSSSLERITIWECTVLKKNCQEPDGESWPKISRIRWKDIGFQWRTRGGGGGEVKLRERVQGFGRPSIGVRAVRESVR
;
A
#
# COMPACT_ATOMS: atom_id res chain seq x y z
N MET A 1 -31.79 18.16 10.94
CA MET A 1 -30.57 17.68 11.62
C MET A 1 -29.65 17.11 10.56
N PRO A 2 -28.48 17.71 10.26
CA PRO A 2 -27.61 17.13 9.26
C PRO A 2 -27.03 15.84 9.86
N LEU A 3 -27.24 14.75 9.14
CA LEU A 3 -26.71 13.44 9.49
C LEU A 3 -25.18 13.55 9.52
N ASN A 4 -24.59 13.35 10.70
CA ASN A 4 -23.15 13.23 10.94
C ASN A 4 -22.64 11.90 10.34
N LEU A 5 -22.79 11.75 9.02
CA LEU A 5 -22.59 10.51 8.29
C LEU A 5 -21.11 10.36 7.94
N ALA A 6 -20.40 9.66 8.83
CA ALA A 6 -19.08 9.05 8.69
C ALA A 6 -17.96 9.90 8.04
N SER A 7 -16.95 10.23 8.85
CA SER A 7 -15.63 10.73 8.39
C SER A 7 -14.85 9.75 7.51
N TYR A 8 -15.42 8.56 7.27
CA TYR A 8 -14.84 7.45 6.54
C TYR A 8 -15.91 6.82 5.66
N LEU A 9 -15.61 6.67 4.37
CA LEU A 9 -16.47 6.02 3.39
C LEU A 9 -15.71 4.85 2.76
N ASP A 10 -16.31 3.67 2.82
CA ASP A 10 -15.80 2.45 2.21
C ASP A 10 -16.80 1.93 1.18
N ILE A 11 -16.33 1.77 -0.05
CA ILE A 11 -17.11 1.31 -1.18
C ILE A 11 -16.46 0.07 -1.75
N GLN A 12 -17.18 -1.04 -1.74
CA GLN A 12 -16.65 -2.33 -2.18
C GLN A 12 -17.59 -2.98 -3.18
N GLY A 13 -17.05 -3.42 -4.32
CA GLY A 13 -17.80 -4.18 -5.32
C GLY A 13 -18.95 -3.42 -5.99
N CYS A 14 -18.94 -2.09 -5.96
CA CYS A 14 -19.97 -1.23 -6.54
C CYS A 14 -19.66 -0.85 -8.00
N ILE A 15 -20.67 -0.31 -8.67
CA ILE A 15 -20.50 0.37 -9.96
C ILE A 15 -20.46 1.88 -9.66
N LEU A 16 -19.39 2.54 -10.05
CA LEU A 16 -19.17 3.96 -9.82
C LEU A 16 -19.30 4.73 -11.13
N ALA A 17 -20.27 5.64 -11.19
CA ALA A 17 -20.33 6.69 -12.20
C ALA A 17 -19.34 7.82 -11.86
N ALA A 18 -19.02 8.68 -12.84
CA ALA A 18 -18.01 9.73 -12.68
C ALA A 18 -18.38 10.74 -11.57
N ASP A 19 -19.68 10.95 -11.36
CA ASP A 19 -20.29 11.89 -10.43
C ASP A 19 -20.78 11.23 -9.13
N SER A 20 -20.37 9.98 -8.84
CA SER A 20 -20.83 9.21 -7.67
C SER A 20 -20.63 9.93 -6.32
N PHE A 21 -19.73 10.91 -6.27
CA PHE A 21 -19.37 11.66 -5.07
C PHE A 21 -19.97 13.07 -5.01
N THR A 22 -20.78 13.48 -5.99
CA THR A 22 -21.35 14.85 -6.08
C THR A 22 -22.39 15.16 -5.00
N ASN A 23 -23.03 14.14 -4.42
CA ASN A 23 -24.08 14.30 -3.40
C ASN A 23 -23.62 13.99 -1.97
N TYR A 24 -22.31 13.85 -1.72
CA TYR A 24 -21.77 13.38 -0.43
C TYR A 24 -20.86 14.40 0.29
N VAL A 25 -20.63 14.10 1.57
CA VAL A 25 -20.22 14.99 2.67
C VAL A 25 -18.85 15.67 2.42
N PRO A 26 -18.76 17.02 2.42
CA PRO A 26 -17.48 17.73 2.24
C PRO A 26 -16.48 17.50 3.38
N ASP A 27 -16.95 17.02 4.53
CA ASP A 27 -16.16 16.70 5.72
C ASP A 27 -15.54 15.29 5.68
N LEU A 28 -15.64 14.57 4.55
CA LEU A 28 -15.09 13.23 4.43
C LEU A 28 -13.56 13.27 4.57
N LYS A 29 -13.02 12.55 5.56
CA LYS A 29 -11.57 12.47 5.81
C LYS A 29 -10.91 11.28 5.14
N GLN A 30 -11.66 10.21 4.91
CA GLN A 30 -11.12 8.97 4.36
C GLN A 30 -12.06 8.36 3.33
N LEU A 31 -11.53 8.04 2.16
CA LEU A 31 -12.25 7.40 1.08
C LEU A 31 -11.51 6.12 0.68
N THR A 32 -12.21 5.00 0.73
CA THR A 32 -11.72 3.68 0.32
C THR A 32 -12.63 3.14 -0.77
N ILE A 33 -12.05 2.76 -1.90
CA ILE A 33 -12.75 2.16 -3.03
C ILE A 33 -12.02 0.88 -3.43
N ILE A 34 -12.73 -0.25 -3.37
CA ILE A 34 -12.15 -1.58 -3.58
C ILE A 34 -12.97 -2.37 -4.60
N ASN A 35 -12.30 -2.93 -5.62
CA ASN A 35 -12.88 -3.86 -6.60
C ASN A 35 -14.17 -3.35 -7.24
N CYS A 36 -14.25 -2.05 -7.49
CA CYS A 36 -15.41 -1.41 -8.10
C CYS A 36 -15.22 -1.29 -9.62
N ARG A 37 -16.32 -1.42 -10.38
CA ARG A 37 -16.34 -1.04 -11.80
C ARG A 37 -16.59 0.45 -11.90
N SER A 38 -15.58 1.23 -12.25
CA SER A 38 -15.68 2.67 -12.33
C SER A 38 -15.82 3.16 -13.77
N SER A 39 -16.36 4.36 -13.93
CA SER A 39 -16.09 5.15 -15.13
C SER A 39 -14.57 5.37 -15.31
N PRO A 40 -14.13 5.67 -16.55
CA PRO A 40 -12.73 6.00 -16.83
C PRO A 40 -12.18 7.17 -16.02
N SER A 41 -13.06 8.07 -15.60
CA SER A 41 -12.74 9.22 -14.76
C SER A 41 -13.55 9.20 -13.47
N LEU A 42 -12.94 9.62 -12.37
CA LEU A 42 -13.60 9.78 -11.07
C LEU A 42 -13.38 11.19 -10.52
N SER A 43 -14.44 11.93 -10.22
CA SER A 43 -14.33 13.30 -9.72
C SER A 43 -14.43 13.34 -8.19
N ILE A 44 -13.33 13.73 -7.53
CA ILE A 44 -13.25 13.81 -6.05
C ILE A 44 -12.78 15.17 -5.53
N GLY A 45 -12.57 16.16 -6.41
CA GLY A 45 -12.05 17.49 -6.02
C GLY A 45 -12.91 18.26 -5.00
N HIS A 46 -14.19 17.92 -4.88
CA HIS A 46 -15.10 18.52 -3.89
C HIS A 46 -14.83 18.04 -2.46
N LEU A 47 -14.09 16.93 -2.27
CA LEU A 47 -13.78 16.35 -0.97
C LEU A 47 -12.57 17.05 -0.33
N THR A 48 -12.68 18.36 -0.08
CA THR A 48 -11.55 19.19 0.35
C THR A 48 -10.97 18.80 1.72
N SER A 49 -11.73 18.10 2.56
CA SER A 49 -11.28 17.60 3.87
C SER A 49 -10.58 16.23 3.80
N LEU A 50 -10.41 15.66 2.61
CA LEU A 50 -9.90 14.31 2.43
C LEU A 50 -8.43 14.22 2.83
N GLU A 51 -8.15 13.41 3.85
CA GLU A 51 -6.79 13.17 4.37
C GLU A 51 -6.22 11.83 3.84
N SER A 52 -7.08 10.85 3.52
CA SER A 52 -6.65 9.50 3.13
C SER A 52 -7.47 9.00 1.95
N LEU A 53 -6.80 8.55 0.90
CA LEU A 53 -7.42 7.95 -0.29
C LEU A 53 -6.87 6.55 -0.54
N GLN A 54 -7.75 5.57 -0.71
CA GLN A 54 -7.39 4.22 -1.10
C GLN A 54 -8.18 3.81 -2.35
N LEU A 55 -7.45 3.45 -3.41
CA LEU A 55 -8.01 2.97 -4.68
C LEU A 55 -7.41 1.60 -4.97
N ILE A 56 -8.22 0.55 -4.90
CA ILE A 56 -7.75 -0.84 -5.01
C ILE A 56 -8.62 -1.60 -6.01
N GLY A 57 -8.00 -2.27 -7.00
CA GLY A 57 -8.72 -3.11 -7.96
C GLY A 57 -9.64 -2.32 -8.89
N LEU A 58 -9.22 -1.12 -9.31
CA LEU A 58 -9.99 -0.25 -10.22
C LEU A 58 -9.39 -0.30 -11.63
N LEU A 59 -9.66 -1.39 -12.33
CA LEU A 59 -9.08 -1.66 -13.66
C LEU A 59 -9.55 -0.68 -14.74
N ASP A 60 -10.76 -0.14 -14.60
CA ASP A 60 -11.35 0.76 -15.59
C ASP A 60 -10.95 2.23 -15.36
N LEU A 61 -10.25 2.57 -14.27
CA LEU A 61 -9.96 3.95 -13.87
C LEU A 61 -8.66 4.48 -14.52
N TYR A 62 -8.77 5.56 -15.30
CA TYR A 62 -7.65 6.21 -15.99
C TYR A 62 -7.25 7.55 -15.36
N PHE A 63 -8.22 8.25 -14.78
CA PHE A 63 -8.03 9.61 -14.32
C PHE A 63 -8.88 9.93 -13.09
N VAL A 64 -8.32 10.69 -12.16
CA VAL A 64 -9.06 11.21 -11.01
C VAL A 64 -9.04 12.73 -11.09
N GLU A 65 -10.24 13.31 -11.21
CA GLU A 65 -10.42 14.74 -11.39
C GLU A 65 -10.48 15.48 -10.05
N GLY A 66 -9.77 16.62 -10.00
CA GLY A 66 -9.72 17.47 -8.81
C GLY A 66 -8.70 17.04 -7.76
N LEU A 67 -7.73 16.19 -8.10
CA LEU A 67 -6.63 15.83 -7.19
C LEU A 67 -5.75 17.02 -6.81
N SER A 68 -5.56 17.98 -7.73
CA SER A 68 -4.68 19.13 -7.54
C SER A 68 -5.11 20.06 -6.40
N SER A 69 -6.39 20.05 -6.02
CA SER A 69 -6.95 20.81 -4.90
C SER A 69 -6.89 20.06 -3.57
N LEU A 70 -6.43 18.81 -3.55
CA LEU A 70 -6.37 17.97 -2.37
C LEU A 70 -4.95 17.86 -1.80
N HIS A 71 -4.85 17.85 -0.48
CA HIS A 71 -3.61 17.60 0.26
C HIS A 71 -3.76 16.31 1.06
N LEU A 72 -3.37 15.19 0.45
CA LEU A 72 -3.50 13.89 1.06
C LEU A 72 -2.35 13.64 2.03
N LYS A 73 -2.67 13.18 3.23
CA LYS A 73 -1.67 12.61 4.13
C LYS A 73 -1.24 11.24 3.64
N ARG A 74 -2.22 10.41 3.26
CA ARG A 74 -2.00 9.01 2.88
C ARG A 74 -2.67 8.66 1.56
N LEU A 75 -1.92 7.99 0.70
CA LEU A 75 -2.40 7.47 -0.57
C LEU A 75 -2.09 5.98 -0.67
N LYS A 76 -3.09 5.16 -0.94
CA LYS A 76 -2.90 3.74 -1.24
C LYS A 76 -3.45 3.43 -2.63
N LEU A 77 -2.61 2.86 -3.48
CA LEU A 77 -2.96 2.44 -4.82
C LEU A 77 -2.65 0.96 -4.99
N GLY A 78 -3.65 0.17 -5.34
CA GLY A 78 -3.48 -1.26 -5.65
C GLY A 78 -4.22 -1.61 -6.93
N ASP A 79 -3.57 -2.33 -7.84
CA ASP A 79 -4.20 -2.87 -9.05
C ASP A 79 -4.95 -1.80 -9.88
N VAL A 80 -4.28 -0.67 -10.08
CA VAL A 80 -4.75 0.52 -10.83
C VAL A 80 -3.84 0.83 -12.01
N ALA A 81 -3.53 -0.21 -12.81
CA ALA A 81 -2.52 -0.14 -13.87
C ALA A 81 -2.82 0.86 -15.00
N ASN A 82 -4.06 1.32 -15.13
CA ASN A 82 -4.51 2.22 -16.19
C ASN A 82 -4.45 3.71 -15.80
N LEU A 83 -4.07 4.05 -14.57
CA LEU A 83 -3.92 5.44 -14.15
C LEU A 83 -2.83 6.15 -14.97
N THR A 84 -3.18 7.33 -15.48
CA THR A 84 -2.30 8.11 -16.36
C THR A 84 -1.22 8.88 -15.58
N ALA A 85 -0.08 9.17 -16.22
CA ALA A 85 0.96 10.04 -15.65
C ALA A 85 0.44 11.42 -15.22
N LYS A 86 -0.54 11.96 -15.98
CA LYS A 86 -1.24 13.20 -15.61
C LYS A 86 -2.00 13.09 -14.28
N CYS A 87 -2.47 11.91 -13.92
CA CYS A 87 -3.08 11.65 -12.62
C CYS A 87 -2.01 11.66 -11.52
N PHE A 88 -0.87 11.02 -11.76
CA PHE A 88 0.21 10.93 -10.77
C PHE A 88 0.81 12.29 -10.40
N SER A 89 1.03 13.18 -11.38
CA SER A 89 1.59 14.52 -11.13
C SER A 89 0.69 15.43 -10.28
N GLN A 90 -0.60 15.10 -10.17
CA GLN A 90 -1.55 15.87 -9.36
C GLN A 90 -1.59 15.43 -7.90
N PHE A 91 -1.10 14.22 -7.58
CA PHE A 91 -1.09 13.76 -6.20
C PHE A 91 -0.12 14.59 -5.35
N ARG A 92 -0.64 15.19 -4.29
CA ARG A 92 0.15 15.85 -3.24
C ARG A 92 0.07 15.03 -1.96
N VAL A 93 0.98 14.08 -1.81
CA VAL A 93 1.03 13.15 -0.67
C VAL A 93 2.11 13.58 0.31
N MET A 94 1.74 13.75 1.59
CA MET A 94 2.64 14.33 2.60
C MET A 94 3.29 13.31 3.53
N GLU A 95 2.57 12.25 3.91
CA GLU A 95 3.03 11.35 4.98
C GLU A 95 3.36 9.96 4.47
N SER A 96 2.47 9.32 3.70
CA SER A 96 2.62 7.91 3.33
C SER A 96 2.03 7.56 1.97
N LEU A 97 2.79 6.78 1.20
CA LEU A 97 2.38 6.15 -0.05
C LEU A 97 2.44 4.63 0.11
N THR A 98 1.34 3.96 -0.20
CA THR A 98 1.26 2.50 -0.26
C THR A 98 0.96 2.07 -1.71
N VAL A 99 1.72 1.13 -2.24
CA VAL A 99 1.54 0.57 -3.59
C VAL A 99 1.49 -0.96 -3.57
N SER A 100 0.77 -1.58 -4.51
CA SER A 100 0.78 -3.04 -4.67
C SER A 100 1.82 -3.56 -5.67
N SER A 101 2.46 -2.69 -6.46
CA SER A 101 3.46 -3.11 -7.45
C SER A 101 4.57 -2.08 -7.64
N SER A 102 5.77 -2.57 -7.92
CA SER A 102 6.96 -1.80 -8.29
C SER A 102 6.80 -1.09 -9.63
N VAL A 103 6.08 -1.70 -10.59
CA VAL A 103 5.76 -1.06 -11.88
C VAL A 103 4.97 0.23 -11.65
N LEU A 104 3.96 0.19 -10.78
CA LEU A 104 3.16 1.37 -10.46
C LEU A 104 4.03 2.46 -9.79
N LEU A 105 4.88 2.09 -8.84
CA LEU A 105 5.80 3.04 -8.22
C LEU A 105 6.71 3.68 -9.26
N ASN A 106 7.35 2.88 -10.12
CA ASN A 106 8.29 3.39 -11.14
C ASN A 106 7.59 4.36 -12.11
N GLN A 107 6.35 4.09 -12.52
CA GLN A 107 5.55 5.04 -13.31
C GLN A 107 5.33 6.38 -12.58
N MET A 108 5.07 6.33 -11.27
CA MET A 108 4.94 7.55 -10.46
C MET A 108 6.29 8.29 -10.32
N LEU A 109 7.40 7.57 -10.18
CA LEU A 109 8.75 8.15 -10.07
C LEU A 109 9.21 8.83 -11.36
N MET A 110 8.78 8.33 -12.52
CA MET A 110 9.07 8.91 -13.84
C MET A 110 8.16 10.10 -14.17
N THR A 111 7.15 10.37 -13.34
CA THR A 111 6.23 11.47 -13.56
C THR A 111 6.81 12.78 -13.01
N GLU A 112 7.00 13.76 -13.87
CA GLU A 112 7.48 15.08 -13.48
C GLU A 112 6.56 15.74 -12.43
N GLY A 113 7.17 16.25 -11.36
CA GLY A 113 6.47 16.96 -10.28
C GLY A 113 5.88 16.07 -9.19
N PHE A 114 5.93 14.74 -9.32
CA PHE A 114 5.56 13.85 -8.22
C PHE A 114 6.69 13.76 -7.19
N MET A 115 6.35 14.02 -5.92
CA MET A 115 7.29 13.92 -4.80
C MET A 115 6.90 12.73 -3.92
N VAL A 116 7.84 11.82 -3.70
CA VAL A 116 7.60 10.63 -2.87
C VAL A 116 7.58 11.04 -1.39
N PRO A 117 6.55 10.64 -0.62
CA PRO A 117 6.50 10.93 0.81
C PRO A 117 7.56 10.13 1.60
N PRO A 118 7.86 10.51 2.85
CA PRO A 118 8.89 9.87 3.65
C PRO A 118 8.59 8.41 4.03
N ASN A 119 7.31 8.01 4.06
CA ASN A 119 6.93 6.62 4.32
C ASN A 119 6.42 5.96 3.04
N LEU A 120 7.14 4.94 2.58
CA LEU A 120 6.77 4.14 1.43
C LEU A 120 6.46 2.71 1.89
N GLU A 121 5.32 2.18 1.45
CA GLU A 121 4.89 0.83 1.78
C GLU A 121 4.52 0.05 0.52
N PHE A 122 5.01 -1.18 0.46
CA PHE A 122 4.60 -2.19 -0.49
C PHE A 122 3.68 -3.17 0.22
N LEU A 123 2.47 -3.35 -0.32
CA LEU A 123 1.45 -4.20 0.28
C LEU A 123 0.81 -5.10 -0.76
N TYR A 124 0.74 -6.40 -0.49
CA TYR A 124 0.17 -7.40 -1.41
C TYR A 124 0.85 -7.43 -2.78
N CYS A 125 2.19 -7.34 -2.79
CA CYS A 125 2.94 -7.43 -4.04
C CYS A 125 3.04 -8.87 -4.51
N GLU A 126 2.46 -9.15 -5.68
CA GLU A 126 2.50 -10.46 -6.33
C GLU A 126 3.73 -10.62 -7.25
N GLU A 127 4.55 -9.57 -7.41
CA GLU A 127 5.75 -9.60 -8.24
C GLU A 127 6.86 -10.47 -7.62
N THR A 128 7.48 -11.31 -8.43
CA THR A 128 8.61 -12.17 -8.00
C THR A 128 9.83 -11.36 -7.56
N SER A 129 10.03 -10.16 -8.11
CA SER A 129 11.11 -9.25 -7.74
C SER A 129 10.67 -7.79 -7.83
N ILE A 130 10.98 -7.00 -6.81
CA ILE A 130 10.73 -5.55 -6.77
C ILE A 130 12.00 -4.82 -7.23
N SER A 131 11.86 -3.87 -8.15
CA SER A 131 12.96 -3.04 -8.65
C SER A 131 12.61 -1.56 -8.58
N PHE A 132 13.61 -0.72 -8.33
CA PHE A 132 13.49 0.74 -8.45
C PHE A 132 14.34 1.19 -9.63
N GLU A 133 13.72 1.80 -10.65
CA GLU A 133 14.44 2.27 -11.84
C GLU A 133 15.28 3.52 -11.52
N GLU A 134 14.72 4.45 -10.74
CA GLU A 134 15.36 5.72 -10.38
C GLU A 134 15.43 5.90 -8.85
N PRO A 135 16.36 5.22 -8.15
CA PRO A 135 16.45 5.28 -6.70
C PRO A 135 16.84 6.68 -6.18
N ALA A 136 17.38 7.56 -7.03
CA ALA A 136 17.65 8.96 -6.68
C ALA A 136 16.35 9.73 -6.34
N ASN A 137 15.24 9.37 -6.99
CA ASN A 137 13.92 9.97 -6.75
C ASN A 137 13.28 9.49 -5.43
N LEU A 138 13.86 8.47 -4.79
CA LEU A 138 13.46 7.96 -3.48
C LEU A 138 14.30 8.56 -2.33
N SER A 139 15.05 9.63 -2.59
CA SER A 139 15.93 10.28 -1.60
C SER A 139 15.20 10.89 -0.39
N SER A 140 13.88 11.09 -0.46
CA SER A 140 13.04 11.54 0.66
C SER A 140 12.57 10.40 1.57
N VAL A 141 12.65 9.14 1.12
CA VAL A 141 12.11 7.99 1.84
C VAL A 141 12.96 7.70 3.07
N LYS A 142 12.33 7.78 4.25
CA LYS A 142 12.90 7.49 5.56
C LYS A 142 12.47 6.13 6.08
N CYS A 143 11.24 5.71 5.76
CA CYS A 143 10.69 4.43 6.18
C CYS A 143 10.23 3.65 4.95
N LEU A 144 10.70 2.41 4.85
CA LEU A 144 10.27 1.47 3.81
C LEU A 144 9.69 0.23 4.46
N ASN A 145 8.46 -0.12 4.10
CA ASN A 145 7.76 -1.31 4.58
C ASN A 145 7.41 -2.25 3.43
N PHE A 146 7.63 -3.54 3.61
CA PHE A 146 7.12 -4.60 2.74
C PHE A 146 6.21 -5.50 3.58
N SER A 147 4.94 -5.60 3.20
CA SER A 147 3.96 -6.36 3.95
C SER A 147 3.12 -7.25 3.03
N PHE A 148 2.98 -8.53 3.38
CA PHE A 148 2.18 -9.50 2.61
C PHE A 148 2.62 -9.60 1.14
N CYS A 149 3.91 -9.48 0.85
CA CYS A 149 4.45 -9.61 -0.50
C CYS A 149 4.88 -11.06 -0.79
N GLU A 150 4.59 -11.55 -1.98
CA GLU A 150 5.03 -12.85 -2.48
C GLU A 150 6.41 -12.81 -3.16
N THR A 151 7.06 -11.65 -3.15
CA THR A 151 8.36 -11.44 -3.76
C THR A 151 9.45 -12.32 -3.16
N GLU A 152 10.35 -12.82 -4.01
CA GLU A 152 11.47 -13.67 -3.61
C GLU A 152 12.68 -12.84 -3.17
N SER A 153 12.78 -11.60 -3.68
CA SER A 153 13.92 -10.73 -3.40
C SER A 153 13.53 -9.26 -3.33
N LEU A 154 14.14 -8.57 -2.37
CA LEU A 154 14.03 -7.11 -2.23
C LEU A 154 14.89 -6.39 -3.29
N PRO A 155 14.65 -5.08 -3.51
CA PRO A 155 15.40 -4.30 -4.48
C PRO A 155 16.91 -4.30 -4.20
N ARG A 156 17.72 -4.67 -5.19
CA ARG A 156 19.19 -4.73 -5.04
C ARG A 156 19.83 -3.36 -4.76
N ASN A 157 19.13 -2.29 -5.12
CA ASN A 157 19.55 -0.91 -4.96
C ASN A 157 19.03 -0.25 -3.67
N LEU A 158 18.59 -1.03 -2.66
CA LEU A 158 18.27 -0.47 -1.34
C LEU A 158 19.44 0.29 -0.70
N LYS A 159 20.69 -0.08 -1.02
CA LYS A 159 21.89 0.66 -0.59
C LYS A 159 21.95 2.10 -1.10
N SER A 160 21.25 2.42 -2.19
CA SER A 160 21.25 3.76 -2.79
C SER A 160 20.28 4.71 -2.09
N LEU A 161 19.41 4.22 -1.20
CA LEU A 161 18.45 5.04 -0.45
C LEU A 161 19.15 5.76 0.72
N SER A 162 19.82 6.87 0.41
CA SER A 162 20.68 7.60 1.35
C SER A 162 19.98 8.12 2.61
N SER A 163 18.65 8.34 2.59
CA SER A 163 17.88 8.82 3.75
C SER A 163 17.08 7.73 4.48
N LEU A 164 17.23 6.46 4.09
CA LEU A 164 16.44 5.37 4.67
C LEU A 164 16.89 5.06 6.10
N GLU A 165 16.05 5.40 7.07
CA GLU A 165 16.29 5.23 8.51
C GLU A 165 15.70 3.92 9.05
N SER A 166 14.58 3.45 8.48
CA SER A 166 13.83 2.28 8.96
C SER A 166 13.37 1.36 7.83
N LEU A 167 13.64 0.06 7.97
CA LEU A 167 13.17 -1.00 7.07
C LEU A 167 12.31 -2.01 7.84
N SER A 168 11.15 -2.32 7.31
CA SER A 168 10.21 -3.26 7.90
C SER A 168 9.77 -4.30 6.88
N ILE A 169 9.78 -5.58 7.27
CA ILE A 169 9.41 -6.70 6.41
C ILE A 169 8.52 -7.66 7.19
N GLY A 170 7.26 -7.76 6.76
CA GLY A 170 6.20 -8.46 7.46
C GLY A 170 5.44 -9.42 6.57
N PHE A 171 5.20 -10.66 7.02
CA PHE A 171 4.35 -11.59 6.27
C PHE A 171 4.78 -11.83 4.81
N CYS A 172 6.09 -11.82 4.52
CA CYS A 172 6.65 -12.09 3.20
C CYS A 172 7.36 -13.46 3.21
N PRO A 173 6.67 -14.56 2.85
CA PRO A 173 7.19 -15.91 3.07
C PRO A 173 8.34 -16.29 2.13
N ASN A 174 8.39 -15.69 0.94
CA ASN A 174 9.32 -16.07 -0.13
C ASN A 174 10.64 -15.30 -0.07
N ILE A 175 10.72 -14.22 0.71
CA ILE A 175 11.97 -13.46 0.87
C ILE A 175 12.94 -14.31 1.67
N ALA A 176 14.01 -14.77 1.01
CA ALA A 176 15.01 -15.61 1.65
C ALA A 176 16.16 -14.78 2.25
N SER A 177 16.59 -13.71 1.59
CA SER A 177 17.76 -12.95 2.01
C SER A 177 17.59 -11.44 1.82
N LEU A 178 18.36 -10.67 2.59
CA LEU A 178 18.43 -9.23 2.45
C LEU A 178 19.45 -8.85 1.37
N PRO A 179 19.23 -7.78 0.59
CA PRO A 179 20.24 -7.19 -0.27
C PRO A 179 21.19 -6.30 0.56
N ASP A 180 22.14 -5.62 -0.10
CA ASP A 180 22.93 -4.59 0.56
C ASP A 180 22.03 -3.45 1.03
N LEU A 181 22.16 -3.08 2.31
CA LEU A 181 21.33 -2.07 2.97
C LEU A 181 22.02 -0.71 3.03
N SER A 182 21.24 0.37 2.99
CA SER A 182 21.74 1.75 3.06
C SER A 182 22.50 2.03 4.35
N SER A 183 23.61 2.78 4.26
CA SER A 183 24.45 3.13 5.41
C SER A 183 23.70 3.90 6.49
N SER A 184 22.66 4.67 6.13
CA SER A 184 21.80 5.43 7.05
C SER A 184 20.78 4.59 7.81
N LEU A 185 20.62 3.31 7.48
CA LEU A 185 19.63 2.45 8.11
C LEU A 185 19.95 2.23 9.60
N GLU A 186 19.03 2.66 10.46
CA GLU A 186 19.18 2.59 11.91
C GLU A 186 18.34 1.48 12.54
N ARG A 187 17.22 1.12 11.88
CA ARG A 187 16.24 0.16 12.35
C ARG A 187 15.87 -0.84 11.29
N ILE A 188 15.87 -2.12 11.68
CA ILE A 188 15.27 -3.19 10.90
C ILE A 188 14.30 -3.99 11.76
N THR A 189 13.11 -4.25 11.21
CA THR A 189 12.09 -5.09 11.84
C THR A 189 11.66 -6.18 10.87
N ILE A 190 11.71 -7.44 11.30
CA ILE A 190 11.30 -8.60 10.52
C ILE A 190 10.32 -9.42 11.35
N TRP A 191 9.08 -9.57 10.87
CA TRP A 191 8.05 -10.34 11.56
C TRP A 191 7.30 -11.26 10.61
N GLU A 192 6.92 -12.44 11.09
CA GLU A 192 6.16 -13.44 10.31
C GLU A 192 6.79 -13.79 8.93
N CYS A 193 8.12 -13.67 8.80
CA CYS A 193 8.91 -14.06 7.63
C CYS A 193 9.85 -15.21 8.03
N THR A 194 9.39 -16.46 7.89
CA THR A 194 10.08 -17.65 8.46
C THR A 194 11.48 -17.87 7.90
N VAL A 195 11.63 -17.81 6.57
CA VAL A 195 12.91 -18.03 5.87
C VAL A 195 13.87 -16.88 6.17
N LEU A 196 13.44 -15.64 5.95
CA LEU A 196 14.26 -14.45 6.22
C LEU A 196 14.72 -14.37 7.66
N LYS A 197 13.83 -14.66 8.62
CA LYS A 197 14.15 -14.68 10.06
C LYS A 197 15.31 -15.63 10.34
N LYS A 198 15.28 -16.85 9.79
CA LYS A 198 16.35 -17.85 9.96
C LYS A 198 17.67 -17.35 9.37
N ASN A 199 17.60 -16.74 8.19
CA ASN A 199 18.78 -16.21 7.50
C ASN A 199 19.34 -14.93 8.15
N CYS A 200 18.58 -14.28 9.03
CA CYS A 200 19.04 -13.14 9.83
C CYS A 200 19.50 -13.53 11.24
N GLN A 201 19.64 -14.83 11.56
CA GLN A 201 20.13 -15.26 12.88
C GLN A 201 21.63 -15.02 13.03
N GLU A 202 22.03 -14.45 14.17
CA GLU A 202 23.44 -14.35 14.55
C GLU A 202 24.00 -15.71 15.01
N PRO A 203 25.28 -16.04 14.73
CA PRO A 203 26.22 -15.34 13.84
C PRO A 203 26.24 -15.86 12.40
N ASP A 204 25.67 -17.04 12.17
CA ASP A 204 25.86 -17.83 10.95
C ASP A 204 24.83 -17.54 9.85
N GLY A 205 23.83 -16.69 10.12
CA GLY A 205 22.80 -16.32 9.16
C GLY A 205 23.38 -15.58 7.97
N GLU A 206 23.06 -16.02 6.75
CA GLU A 206 23.57 -15.43 5.50
C GLU A 206 23.31 -13.92 5.37
N SER A 207 22.20 -13.43 5.94
CA SER A 207 21.83 -12.02 5.97
C SER A 207 22.32 -11.28 7.21
N TRP A 208 22.87 -11.98 8.22
CA TRP A 208 23.37 -11.37 9.45
C TRP A 208 24.45 -10.31 9.21
N PRO A 209 25.48 -10.51 8.35
CA PRO A 209 26.51 -9.51 8.11
C PRO A 209 25.96 -8.17 7.58
N LYS A 210 24.84 -8.21 6.85
CA LYS A 210 24.20 -7.02 6.27
C LYS A 210 23.50 -6.17 7.33
N ILE A 211 23.04 -6.80 8.40
CA ILE A 211 22.30 -6.14 9.48
C ILE A 211 23.12 -5.98 10.75
N SER A 212 24.27 -6.65 10.90
CA SER A 212 25.08 -6.65 12.12
C SER A 212 25.38 -5.24 12.66
N ARG A 213 25.69 -4.30 11.76
CA ARG A 213 25.96 -2.88 12.05
C ARG A 213 24.74 -2.07 12.52
N ILE A 214 23.52 -2.56 12.26
CA ILE A 214 22.27 -1.83 12.57
C ILE A 214 22.06 -1.85 14.09
N ARG A 215 21.75 -0.69 14.66
CA ARG A 215 21.58 -0.54 16.11
C ARG A 215 20.31 -1.21 16.61
N TRP A 216 19.17 -0.94 15.96
CA TRP A 216 17.88 -1.48 16.37
C TRP A 216 17.45 -2.63 15.46
N LYS A 217 17.37 -3.84 16.02
CA LYS A 217 16.95 -5.05 15.30
C LYS A 217 15.82 -5.70 16.08
N ASP A 218 14.66 -5.84 15.45
CA ASP A 218 13.54 -6.61 15.99
C ASP A 218 13.21 -7.74 15.01
N ILE A 219 13.69 -8.94 15.32
CA ILE A 219 13.64 -10.09 14.42
C ILE A 219 12.86 -11.20 15.11
N GLY A 220 11.71 -11.55 14.54
CA GLY A 220 10.93 -12.69 15.00
C GLY A 220 9.78 -12.37 15.92
N PHE A 221 9.32 -11.12 15.95
CA PHE A 221 8.00 -10.80 16.45
C PHE A 221 6.96 -11.68 15.76
N GLN A 222 6.16 -12.38 16.57
CA GLN A 222 4.99 -13.11 16.11
C GLN A 222 3.78 -12.37 16.64
N TRP A 223 2.77 -12.15 15.80
CA TRP A 223 1.50 -11.58 16.25
C TRP A 223 0.80 -12.59 17.14
N ARG A 224 1.12 -12.59 18.43
CA ARG A 224 0.41 -13.37 19.44
C ARG A 224 -0.96 -12.73 19.60
N THR A 225 -2.00 -13.40 19.11
CA THR A 225 -3.37 -13.09 19.50
C THR A 225 -3.43 -13.07 21.03
N ARG A 226 -3.73 -11.90 21.58
CA ARG A 226 -3.97 -11.76 23.01
C ARG A 226 -5.35 -12.35 23.30
N GLY A 227 -5.41 -13.67 23.44
CA GLY A 227 -6.62 -14.45 23.72
C GLY A 227 -6.43 -15.90 23.31
N GLY A 228 -6.38 -16.80 24.29
CA GLY A 228 -5.98 -18.20 24.12
C GLY A 228 -6.94 -19.07 23.31
N GLY A 229 -6.42 -20.21 22.87
CA GLY A 229 -7.17 -21.29 22.23
C GLY A 229 -6.56 -21.64 20.87
N GLY A 230 -5.86 -22.78 20.81
CA GLY A 230 -5.08 -23.21 19.67
C GLY A 230 -5.86 -23.37 18.36
N GLY A 231 -5.14 -23.12 17.27
CA GLY A 231 -5.52 -23.44 15.92
C GLY A 231 -4.43 -22.92 14.98
N GLU A 232 -3.53 -23.81 14.54
CA GLU A 232 -2.72 -23.56 13.36
C GLU A 232 -3.65 -23.12 12.22
N VAL A 233 -3.55 -21.86 11.80
CA VAL A 233 -4.13 -21.46 10.52
C VAL A 233 -3.20 -22.01 9.44
N LYS A 234 -3.44 -23.27 9.06
CA LYS A 234 -2.98 -23.81 7.78
C LYS A 234 -3.61 -22.95 6.68
N LEU A 235 -2.83 -22.03 6.12
CA LEU A 235 -3.11 -21.46 4.81
C LEU A 235 -3.02 -22.62 3.80
N ARG A 236 -4.14 -23.28 3.53
CA ARG A 236 -4.27 -24.19 2.40
C ARG A 236 -4.60 -23.37 1.17
N GLU A 237 -3.76 -23.54 0.16
CA GLU A 237 -3.97 -23.20 -1.24
C GLU A 237 -5.41 -23.49 -1.67
N ARG A 238 -6.07 -22.51 -2.29
CA ARG A 238 -7.05 -22.73 -3.36
C ARG A 238 -6.98 -21.59 -4.36
N VAL A 239 -6.16 -21.79 -5.38
CA VAL A 239 -6.43 -21.25 -6.71
C VAL A 239 -7.58 -22.06 -7.30
N GLN A 240 -8.47 -21.36 -8.01
CA GLN A 240 -9.63 -21.79 -8.82
C GLN A 240 -11.03 -21.74 -8.17
N GLY A 241 -11.86 -20.86 -8.75
CA GLY A 241 -13.29 -21.14 -8.97
C GLY A 241 -14.28 -20.17 -8.33
N PHE A 242 -14.94 -19.38 -9.17
CA PHE A 242 -16.11 -18.53 -8.89
C PHE A 242 -17.10 -19.05 -7.83
N GLY A 243 -17.60 -18.16 -6.98
CA GLY A 243 -18.85 -18.36 -6.22
C GLY A 243 -18.97 -17.49 -4.97
N ARG A 244 -19.91 -16.53 -4.97
CA ARG A 244 -20.33 -15.72 -3.81
C ARG A 244 -20.60 -16.58 -2.57
N PRO A 245 -20.58 -15.96 -1.37
CA PRO A 245 -21.86 -15.71 -0.73
C PRO A 245 -22.04 -14.24 -0.33
N SER A 246 -23.27 -13.77 -0.57
CA SER A 246 -23.82 -12.48 -0.21
C SER A 246 -23.89 -12.31 1.31
N ILE A 247 -23.38 -11.20 1.85
CA ILE A 247 -23.86 -10.58 3.10
C ILE A 247 -23.98 -9.07 2.81
N GLY A 248 -25.18 -8.55 3.06
CA GLY A 248 -25.77 -7.43 2.33
C GLY A 248 -25.33 -6.02 2.75
N VAL A 249 -25.09 -5.20 1.73
CA VAL A 249 -25.27 -3.74 1.83
C VAL A 249 -26.78 -3.47 1.82
N ARG A 250 -27.27 -2.89 2.91
CA ARG A 250 -28.65 -2.39 3.01
C ARG A 250 -28.76 -1.17 2.09
N ALA A 251 -29.11 -1.40 0.82
CA ALA A 251 -29.57 -0.33 -0.05
C ALA A 251 -30.87 0.23 0.53
N VAL A 252 -30.85 1.50 0.95
CA VAL A 252 -32.08 2.24 1.24
C VAL A 252 -32.79 2.42 -0.09
N ARG A 253 -33.82 1.59 -0.34
CA ARG A 253 -34.82 1.85 -1.38
C ARG A 253 -35.78 2.89 -0.82
N GLU A 254 -35.67 4.13 -1.26
CA GLU A 254 -36.81 5.04 -1.26
C GLU A 254 -37.61 4.77 -2.55
N SER A 255 -38.77 4.13 -2.40
CA SER A 255 -39.77 4.06 -3.46
C SER A 255 -40.51 5.39 -3.52
N VAL A 256 -40.26 6.17 -4.56
CA VAL A 256 -41.19 7.21 -5.01
C VAL A 256 -42.24 6.52 -5.88
N ARG A 257 -43.49 6.54 -5.43
CA ARG A 257 -44.66 6.49 -6.31
C ARG A 257 -45.20 7.91 -6.44
#